data_AF-A0AAU1JKH9-F1
#
_entry.id   AF-A0AAU1JKH9-F1
#
_cell.length_a   1.000
_cell.length_b   1.000
_cell.length_c   1.000
_cell.angle_alpha   90.00
_cell.angle_beta   90.00
_cell.angle_gamma   90.00
#
_symmetry.space_group_name_H-M   'P 1'
#
loop_
_entity.id
_entity.type
_entity.pdbx_description
1 polymer ?
#
loop_
_entity_poly.entity_id
_entity_poly.type
_entity_poly.pdbx_seq_one_letter_code
_entity_poly.pdbx_strand_id
1 'polypeptide(L)'
;MERLGTGIGWRPEIADAVERMPGIDWVEAVAENVCPGHLPDSLLRLRERGVTVIPHGVSLGLGGAERPDESRLTALAERAEALGAPLVTEHIAFVRAGGPLTASPLLEAGHLLPVPRTRDALDVLCENIRIAQAALPVPLAVENIAALLAWPGEEMTEGQFLYDLADRTGVRLLIDVANLHTNHVNRGEDPAKALAELPVEAIAYVHVAGGIERDGVWHDTHAHPVPATVLDILTDLASRVSPPGVLLERDDNFPEPAELERELEAIQGALTKGWARGTTSGAASLRARTKARTETEALRAAGSPETASAPRTTRPVPAPDTDPARQRLALAETTLLSALVAGTPVPDGFDRVRLGVQARALGVKRADVVAKVAPELPEILGESYRSAFLAYAHSHPMTGGYRRDALDFAGQLLLSGGPEDAEARRELREWWLERSGPVPRSTRPAVRLARATRRVLLGR
;
A
#
# COMPACT_ATOMS: atom_id res chain seq x y z
N MET A 1 13.27 3.28 19.22
CA MET A 1 11.95 2.62 19.16
C MET A 1 12.05 1.32 19.93
N GLU A 2 11.02 0.97 20.68
CA GLU A 2 10.96 -0.32 21.37
C GLU A 2 10.96 -1.45 20.32
N ARG A 3 11.56 -2.59 20.64
CA ARG A 3 11.57 -3.75 19.73
C ARG A 3 10.16 -4.34 19.72
N LEU A 4 9.53 -4.39 18.55
CA LEU A 4 8.21 -4.98 18.35
C LEU A 4 8.27 -6.52 18.31
N GLY A 5 9.36 -7.10 17.79
CA GLY A 5 9.46 -8.55 17.59
C GLY A 5 8.70 -9.02 16.35
N THR A 6 8.08 -10.20 16.40
CA THR A 6 7.28 -10.71 15.27
C THR A 6 5.80 -10.50 15.49
N GLY A 7 5.14 -9.96 14.47
CA GLY A 7 3.71 -9.68 14.47
C GLY A 7 3.02 -10.30 13.26
N ILE A 8 1.71 -10.11 13.21
CA ILE A 8 0.87 -10.59 12.12
C ILE A 8 -0.20 -9.55 11.79
N GLY A 9 -0.54 -9.44 10.51
CA GLY A 9 -1.66 -8.62 10.07
C GLY A 9 -2.98 -9.09 10.68
N TRP A 10 -3.67 -8.19 11.36
CA TRP A 10 -5.04 -8.40 11.80
C TRP A 10 -6.00 -8.15 10.63
N ARG A 11 -6.85 -9.13 10.35
CA ARG A 11 -7.98 -9.01 9.43
C ARG A 11 -9.23 -9.55 10.12
N PRO A 12 -10.44 -9.00 9.87
CA PRO A 12 -11.68 -9.49 10.47
C PRO A 12 -11.86 -11.01 10.35
N GLU A 13 -11.45 -11.59 9.23
CA GLU A 13 -11.58 -13.00 8.87
C GLU A 13 -10.75 -13.95 9.75
N ILE A 14 -9.61 -13.47 10.26
CA ILE A 14 -8.71 -14.24 11.13
C ILE A 14 -8.57 -13.63 12.53
N ALA A 15 -9.41 -12.65 12.87
CA ALA A 15 -9.30 -11.86 14.09
C ALA A 15 -9.26 -12.73 15.36
N ASP A 16 -10.13 -13.74 15.43
CA ASP A 16 -10.21 -14.68 16.55
C ASP A 16 -8.99 -15.59 16.66
N ALA A 17 -8.42 -15.99 15.53
CA ALA A 17 -7.22 -16.83 15.48
C ALA A 17 -5.99 -16.03 15.94
N VAL A 18 -5.82 -14.82 15.38
CA VAL A 18 -4.74 -13.90 15.75
C VAL A 18 -4.83 -13.51 17.22
N GLU A 19 -6.04 -13.24 17.72
CA GLU A 19 -6.22 -12.96 19.14
C GLU A 19 -5.75 -14.11 20.02
N ARG A 20 -6.10 -15.36 19.72
CA ARG A 20 -5.71 -16.51 20.56
C ARG A 20 -4.27 -16.97 20.35
N MET A 21 -3.57 -16.43 19.36
CA MET A 21 -2.23 -16.86 18.97
C MET A 21 -1.22 -16.56 20.09
N PRO A 22 -0.42 -17.55 20.54
CA PRO A 22 0.59 -17.33 21.57
C PRO A 22 1.79 -16.56 21.01
N GLY A 23 2.38 -15.66 21.82
CA GLY A 23 3.63 -14.97 21.47
C GLY A 23 3.50 -13.84 20.44
N ILE A 24 2.28 -13.41 20.11
CA ILE A 24 2.06 -12.20 19.31
C ILE A 24 2.10 -10.98 20.23
N ASP A 25 3.14 -10.16 20.06
CA ASP A 25 3.36 -8.94 20.85
C ASP A 25 2.79 -7.69 20.15
N TRP A 26 2.53 -7.78 18.85
CA TRP A 26 1.93 -6.70 18.08
C TRP A 26 1.20 -7.19 16.82
N VAL A 27 0.22 -6.41 16.38
CA VAL A 27 -0.53 -6.63 15.15
C VAL A 27 -0.64 -5.34 14.35
N GLU A 28 -0.89 -5.49 13.06
CA GLU A 28 -1.19 -4.37 12.18
C GLU A 28 -2.63 -4.46 11.69
N ALA A 29 -3.37 -3.34 11.72
CA ALA A 29 -4.72 -3.27 11.17
C ALA A 29 -4.77 -2.25 10.03
N VAL A 30 -5.45 -2.61 8.93
CA VAL A 30 -5.73 -1.65 7.85
C VAL A 30 -6.57 -0.51 8.41
N ALA A 31 -6.01 0.71 8.40
CA ALA A 31 -6.57 1.86 9.07
C ALA A 31 -8.01 2.15 8.60
N GLU A 32 -8.23 2.12 7.29
CA GLU A 32 -9.53 2.39 6.66
C GLU A 32 -10.63 1.43 7.12
N ASN A 33 -10.28 0.22 7.57
CA ASN A 33 -11.21 -0.79 8.09
C ASN A 33 -11.53 -0.61 9.59
N VAL A 34 -10.83 0.30 10.27
CA VAL A 34 -11.04 0.59 11.70
C VAL A 34 -11.92 1.83 11.86
N CYS A 35 -12.97 1.70 12.68
CA CYS A 35 -13.81 2.81 13.10
C CYS A 35 -13.37 3.27 14.51
N PRO A 36 -12.83 4.49 14.68
CA PRO A 36 -12.36 4.98 15.98
C PRO A 36 -13.40 4.88 17.11
N GLY A 37 -14.68 5.15 16.80
CA GLY A 37 -15.78 5.08 17.78
C GLY A 37 -16.31 3.68 18.06
N HIS A 38 -15.86 2.66 17.31
CA HIS A 38 -16.33 1.28 17.46
C HIS A 38 -15.24 0.30 17.03
N LEU A 39 -14.20 0.17 17.87
CA LEU A 39 -13.13 -0.78 17.64
C LEU A 39 -13.68 -2.23 17.74
N PRO A 40 -13.27 -3.14 16.84
CA PRO A 40 -13.58 -4.57 16.96
C PRO A 40 -13.18 -5.14 18.32
N ASP A 41 -14.02 -6.00 18.89
CA ASP A 41 -13.79 -6.57 20.23
C ASP A 41 -12.46 -7.33 20.34
N SER A 42 -12.01 -7.99 19.27
CA SER A 42 -10.73 -8.68 19.24
C SER A 42 -9.54 -7.73 19.34
N LEU A 43 -9.60 -6.55 18.72
CA LEU A 43 -8.59 -5.50 18.88
C LEU A 43 -8.60 -4.93 20.31
N LEU A 44 -9.77 -4.77 20.92
CA LEU A 44 -9.87 -4.35 22.32
C LEU A 44 -9.21 -5.37 23.26
N ARG A 45 -9.52 -6.67 23.10
CA ARG A 45 -8.93 -7.76 23.91
C ARG A 45 -7.42 -7.89 23.70
N LEU A 46 -6.93 -7.72 22.48
CA LEU A 46 -5.49 -7.67 22.17
C LEU A 46 -4.82 -6.50 22.93
N ARG A 47 -5.39 -5.31 22.87
CA ARG A 47 -4.87 -4.12 23.57
C ARG A 47 -4.90 -4.27 25.08
N GLU A 48 -5.96 -4.84 25.66
CA GLU A 48 -6.06 -5.14 27.10
C GLU A 48 -4.95 -6.07 27.58
N ARG A 49 -4.44 -6.94 26.70
CA ARG A 49 -3.29 -7.83 26.97
C ARG A 49 -1.93 -7.16 26.77
N GLY A 50 -1.89 -5.91 26.33
CA GLY A 50 -0.66 -5.17 26.03
C GLY A 50 -0.11 -5.41 24.62
N VAL A 51 -0.89 -6.01 23.71
CA VAL A 51 -0.48 -6.16 22.30
C VAL A 51 -0.55 -4.80 21.62
N THR A 52 0.56 -4.41 20.99
CA THR A 52 0.62 -3.15 20.23
C THR A 52 -0.20 -3.28 18.94
N VAL A 53 -1.02 -2.27 18.62
CA VAL A 53 -1.76 -2.22 17.34
C VAL A 53 -1.25 -1.05 16.51
N ILE A 54 -0.73 -1.33 15.32
CA ILE A 54 -0.28 -0.31 14.37
C ILE A 54 -1.32 -0.16 13.26
N PRO A 55 -1.88 1.04 13.02
CA PRO A 55 -2.72 1.29 11.87
C PRO A 55 -1.85 1.51 10.62
N HIS A 56 -2.21 0.80 9.57
CA HIS A 56 -1.57 0.87 8.26
C HIS A 56 -2.55 1.41 7.23
N GLY A 57 -2.27 2.60 6.71
CA GLY A 57 -3.11 3.30 5.74
C GLY A 57 -2.84 2.83 4.32
N VAL A 58 -3.89 2.80 3.49
CA VAL A 58 -3.80 2.40 2.08
C VAL A 58 -4.30 3.48 1.11
N SER A 59 -4.65 4.66 1.62
CA SER A 59 -5.47 5.60 0.86
C SER A 59 -5.06 7.08 0.90
N LEU A 60 -3.95 7.49 1.55
CA LEU A 60 -3.53 8.90 1.51
C LEU A 60 -2.94 9.24 0.14
N GLY A 61 -2.13 8.35 -0.43
CA GLY A 61 -1.50 8.55 -1.73
C GLY A 61 -0.43 9.64 -1.67
N LEU A 62 0.45 9.56 -0.67
CA LEU A 62 1.48 10.56 -0.38
C LEU A 62 2.45 10.82 -1.55
N GLY A 63 2.56 9.86 -2.47
CA GLY A 63 3.34 9.98 -3.70
C GLY A 63 2.73 10.84 -4.79
N GLY A 64 1.45 11.21 -4.67
CA GLY A 64 0.73 11.98 -5.69
C GLY A 64 1.11 13.45 -5.73
N ALA A 65 0.88 14.09 -6.88
CA ALA A 65 1.12 15.51 -7.06
C ALA A 65 0.14 16.43 -6.31
N GLU A 66 -1.02 15.94 -5.88
CA GLU A 66 -1.89 16.69 -4.97
C GLU A 66 -1.33 16.64 -3.54
N ARG A 67 -1.58 17.69 -2.75
CA ARG A 67 -1.26 17.65 -1.32
C ARG A 67 -2.17 16.63 -0.62
N PRO A 68 -1.71 15.99 0.47
CA PRO A 68 -2.54 15.03 1.19
C PRO A 68 -3.85 15.67 1.66
N ASP A 69 -4.96 14.95 1.47
CA ASP A 69 -6.28 15.43 1.87
C ASP A 69 -6.38 15.57 3.40
N GLU A 70 -6.75 16.76 3.86
CA GLU A 70 -6.83 17.09 5.28
C GLU A 70 -7.80 16.17 6.03
N SER A 71 -8.95 15.82 5.43
CA SER A 71 -9.94 14.97 6.08
C SER A 71 -9.43 13.54 6.26
N ARG A 72 -8.68 13.00 5.28
CA ARG A 72 -8.06 11.68 5.40
C ARG A 72 -6.94 11.67 6.43
N LEU A 73 -6.14 12.75 6.51
CA LEU A 73 -5.12 12.89 7.56
C LEU A 73 -5.75 12.94 8.96
N THR A 74 -6.79 13.74 9.16
CA THR A 74 -7.55 13.76 10.43
C THR A 74 -8.09 12.38 10.75
N ALA A 75 -8.68 11.69 9.78
CA ALA A 75 -9.25 10.38 10.01
C ALA A 75 -8.17 9.32 10.34
N LEU A 76 -6.96 9.42 9.79
CA LEU A 76 -5.83 8.55 10.18
C LEU A 76 -5.32 8.88 11.58
N ALA A 77 -5.23 10.17 11.93
CA ALA A 77 -4.88 10.63 13.27
C ALA A 77 -5.83 10.08 14.35
N GLU A 78 -7.15 10.20 14.13
CA GLU A 78 -8.17 9.68 15.04
C GLU A 78 -8.04 8.15 15.26
N ARG A 79 -7.68 7.41 14.22
CA ARG A 79 -7.45 5.95 14.32
C ARG A 79 -6.21 5.63 15.12
N ALA A 80 -5.12 6.38 14.91
CA ALA A 80 -3.90 6.23 15.68
C ALA A 80 -4.15 6.45 17.18
N GLU A 81 -4.90 7.51 17.52
CA GLU A 81 -5.27 7.82 18.90
C GLU A 81 -6.19 6.75 19.49
N ALA A 82 -7.23 6.33 18.77
CA ALA A 82 -8.17 5.32 19.24
C ALA A 82 -7.48 3.98 19.55
N LEU A 83 -6.49 3.60 18.73
CA LEU A 83 -5.69 2.40 18.91
C LEU A 83 -4.56 2.57 19.95
N GLY A 84 -4.24 3.81 20.35
CA GLY A 84 -3.06 4.10 21.17
C GLY A 84 -1.76 3.69 20.47
N ALA A 85 -1.72 3.85 19.15
CA ALA A 85 -0.64 3.35 18.32
C ALA A 85 0.66 4.16 18.55
N PRO A 86 1.84 3.52 18.57
CA PRO A 86 3.12 4.22 18.74
C PRO A 86 3.58 4.93 17.46
N LEU A 87 3.01 4.56 16.31
CA LEU A 87 3.28 5.11 14.99
C LEU A 87 2.14 4.73 14.03
N VAL A 88 2.09 5.38 12.87
CA VAL A 88 1.22 4.97 11.75
C VAL A 88 2.06 4.69 10.50
N THR A 89 1.55 3.87 9.60
CA THR A 89 2.21 3.58 8.32
C THR A 89 1.34 3.91 7.11
N GLU A 90 1.98 4.21 5.98
CA GLU A 90 1.37 4.42 4.65
C GLU A 90 2.40 4.02 3.59
N HIS A 91 2.05 4.11 2.32
CA HIS A 91 2.83 3.73 1.17
C HIS A 91 3.41 4.93 0.45
N ILE A 92 4.54 4.67 -0.19
CA ILE A 92 5.13 5.52 -1.21
C ILE A 92 4.42 5.24 -2.54
N ALA A 93 3.17 5.67 -2.62
CA ALA A 93 2.31 5.44 -3.77
C ALA A 93 1.48 6.68 -4.08
N PHE A 94 1.05 6.80 -5.33
CA PHE A 94 -0.08 7.66 -5.67
C PHE A 94 -1.30 6.77 -5.94
N VAL A 95 -2.49 7.26 -5.59
CA VAL A 95 -3.77 6.52 -5.78
C VAL A 95 -4.79 7.30 -6.59
N ARG A 96 -4.51 8.59 -6.83
CA ARG A 96 -5.34 9.56 -7.53
C ARG A 96 -4.46 10.51 -8.33
N ALA A 97 -5.00 11.02 -9.42
CA ALA A 97 -4.37 12.07 -10.23
C ALA A 97 -5.45 12.84 -11.01
N GLY A 98 -5.12 14.04 -11.46
CA GLY A 98 -6.01 14.92 -12.22
C GLY A 98 -6.27 16.24 -11.50
N GLY A 99 -7.51 16.73 -11.58
CA GLY A 99 -7.98 17.83 -10.76
C GLY A 99 -7.47 19.22 -11.18
N PRO A 100 -7.47 20.21 -10.26
CA PRO A 100 -7.14 21.60 -10.55
C PRO A 100 -5.74 21.80 -11.14
N LEU A 101 -4.76 20.99 -10.75
CA LEU A 101 -3.38 21.09 -11.24
C LEU A 101 -3.30 20.83 -12.75
N THR A 102 -4.11 19.92 -13.29
CA THR A 102 -4.04 19.54 -14.71
C THR A 102 -5.26 19.99 -15.52
N ALA A 103 -6.22 20.66 -14.87
CA ALA A 103 -7.52 21.00 -15.43
C ALA A 103 -8.25 19.77 -16.05
N SER A 104 -8.10 18.61 -15.41
CA SER A 104 -8.76 17.37 -15.81
C SER A 104 -9.73 16.87 -14.71
N PRO A 105 -10.63 15.92 -15.03
CA PRO A 105 -11.34 15.18 -13.99
C PRO A 105 -10.36 14.53 -13.01
N LEU A 106 -10.75 14.46 -11.74
CA LEU A 106 -10.04 13.66 -10.74
C LEU A 106 -10.32 12.17 -11.02
N LEU A 107 -9.25 11.40 -11.13
CA LEU A 107 -9.28 9.96 -11.37
C LEU A 107 -8.78 9.22 -10.13
N GLU A 108 -9.39 8.07 -9.82
CA GLU A 108 -8.96 7.20 -8.74
C GLU A 108 -8.61 5.81 -9.28
N ALA A 109 -7.44 5.30 -8.88
CA ALA A 109 -6.95 3.99 -9.30
C ALA A 109 -7.67 2.84 -8.58
N GLY A 110 -8.22 3.10 -7.38
CA GLY A 110 -8.71 2.06 -6.47
C GLY A 110 -7.60 1.19 -5.87
N HIS A 111 -6.33 1.48 -6.17
CA HIS A 111 -5.20 0.74 -5.66
C HIS A 111 -3.92 1.58 -5.72
N LEU A 112 -2.88 1.11 -5.05
CA LEU A 112 -1.56 1.73 -5.04
C LEU A 112 -0.93 1.69 -6.43
N LEU A 113 -0.35 2.81 -6.87
CA LEU A 113 0.45 2.91 -8.08
C LEU A 113 1.84 3.45 -7.75
N PRO A 114 2.89 2.94 -8.43
CA PRO A 114 4.27 3.31 -8.13
C PRO A 114 4.52 4.76 -8.49
N VAL A 115 5.37 5.44 -7.73
CA VAL A 115 5.82 6.80 -8.05
C VAL A 115 7.02 6.77 -9.00
N PRO A 116 7.21 7.80 -9.85
CA PRO A 116 8.45 7.93 -10.60
C PRO A 116 9.61 8.25 -9.65
N ARG A 117 10.73 7.51 -9.74
CA ARG A 117 11.94 7.77 -8.93
C ARG A 117 12.78 8.89 -9.52
N THR A 118 12.20 10.09 -9.62
CA THR A 118 12.85 11.32 -10.12
C THR A 118 13.05 12.33 -9.00
N ARG A 119 13.92 13.33 -9.21
CA ARG A 119 14.14 14.43 -8.25
C ARG A 119 12.85 15.22 -8.01
N ASP A 120 12.09 15.51 -9.08
CA ASP A 120 10.82 16.22 -9.00
C ASP A 120 9.80 15.48 -8.11
N ALA A 121 9.68 14.16 -8.32
CA ALA A 121 8.76 13.33 -7.53
C ALA A 121 9.20 13.22 -6.07
N LEU A 122 10.51 13.09 -5.83
CA LEU A 122 11.05 13.08 -4.49
C LEU A 122 10.80 14.41 -3.76
N ASP A 123 10.94 15.55 -4.45
CA ASP A 123 10.68 16.88 -3.88
C ASP A 123 9.22 17.02 -3.44
N VAL A 124 8.28 16.60 -4.29
CA VAL A 124 6.84 16.62 -3.99
C VAL A 124 6.50 15.66 -2.85
N LEU A 125 7.00 14.42 -2.90
CA LEU A 125 6.81 13.43 -1.84
C LEU A 125 7.37 13.94 -0.51
N CYS A 126 8.55 14.57 -0.49
CA CYS A 126 9.12 15.16 0.72
C CYS A 126 8.22 16.27 1.30
N GLU A 127 7.59 17.11 0.47
CA GLU A 127 6.63 18.10 0.95
C GLU A 127 5.39 17.41 1.55
N ASN A 128 4.81 16.44 0.83
CA ASN A 128 3.62 15.70 1.27
C ASN A 128 3.86 14.94 2.57
N ILE A 129 5.04 14.33 2.74
CA ILE A 129 5.46 13.65 3.98
C ILE A 129 5.53 14.63 5.15
N ARG A 130 6.11 15.82 4.95
CA ARG A 130 6.15 16.84 6.02
C ARG A 130 4.77 17.33 6.41
N ILE A 131 3.86 17.50 5.45
CA ILE A 131 2.45 17.83 5.72
C ILE A 131 1.81 16.73 6.56
N ALA A 132 1.97 15.47 6.17
CA ALA A 132 1.41 14.34 6.91
C ALA A 132 2.01 14.22 8.32
N GLN A 133 3.33 14.31 8.47
CA GLN A 133 4.00 14.29 9.78
C GLN A 133 3.55 15.43 10.70
N ALA A 134 3.23 16.60 10.15
CA ALA A 134 2.73 17.74 10.92
C ALA A 134 1.27 17.56 11.38
N ALA A 135 0.47 16.79 10.63
CA ALA A 135 -0.93 16.53 10.94
C ALA A 135 -1.15 15.30 11.85
N LEU A 136 -0.22 14.36 11.85
CA LEU A 136 -0.34 13.10 12.60
C LEU A 136 0.15 13.25 14.05
N PRO A 137 -0.54 12.64 15.03
CA PRO A 137 -0.19 12.76 16.45
C PRO A 137 1.01 11.86 16.85
N VAL A 138 1.44 10.97 15.95
CA VAL A 138 2.48 9.97 16.16
C VAL A 138 3.40 9.89 14.93
N PRO A 139 4.61 9.34 15.05
CA PRO A 139 5.52 9.20 13.92
C PRO A 139 4.89 8.46 12.73
N LEU A 140 5.24 8.90 11.52
CA LEU A 140 4.90 8.25 10.27
C LEU A 140 6.06 7.35 9.81
N ALA A 141 5.74 6.11 9.40
CA ALA A 141 6.61 5.31 8.55
C ALA A 141 6.00 5.14 7.15
N VAL A 142 6.84 5.04 6.12
CA VAL A 142 6.35 4.83 4.75
C VAL A 142 6.95 3.61 4.08
N GLU A 143 6.13 2.97 3.25
CA GLU A 143 6.38 1.65 2.66
C GLU A 143 6.74 1.69 1.18
N ASN A 144 7.72 0.87 0.78
CA ASN A 144 8.00 0.59 -0.63
C ASN A 144 6.97 -0.39 -1.19
N ILE A 145 6.50 -0.15 -2.42
CA ILE A 145 5.44 -0.97 -3.02
C ILE A 145 5.97 -1.92 -4.11
N ALA A 146 5.24 -3.00 -4.35
CA ALA A 146 5.38 -3.79 -5.57
C ALA A 146 4.97 -2.96 -6.81
N ALA A 147 5.79 -3.01 -7.84
CA ALA A 147 5.58 -2.30 -9.10
C ALA A 147 5.57 -3.26 -10.30
N LEU A 148 4.45 -3.30 -11.02
CA LEU A 148 4.32 -4.05 -12.28
C LEU A 148 4.82 -3.28 -13.50
N LEU A 149 5.03 -1.97 -13.36
CA LEU A 149 5.47 -1.07 -14.41
C LEU A 149 6.66 -0.25 -13.92
N ALA A 150 7.49 0.19 -14.87
CA ALA A 150 8.58 1.14 -14.66
C ALA A 150 8.24 2.50 -15.25
N TRP A 151 8.56 3.55 -14.51
CA TRP A 151 8.43 4.91 -15.02
C TRP A 151 9.56 5.21 -16.01
N PRO A 152 9.27 5.81 -17.17
CA PRO A 152 10.32 6.28 -18.05
C PRO A 152 11.09 7.42 -17.38
N GLY A 153 12.41 7.41 -17.51
CA GLY A 153 13.26 8.48 -16.99
C GLY A 153 13.52 8.43 -15.47
N GLU A 154 13.42 7.27 -14.83
CA GLU A 154 13.88 7.10 -13.45
C GLU A 154 15.35 7.50 -13.30
N GLU A 155 15.65 8.22 -12.22
CA GLU A 155 16.94 8.87 -11.99
C GLU A 155 17.70 8.29 -10.79
N MET A 156 17.01 7.47 -9.99
CA MET A 156 17.48 6.90 -8.73
C MET A 156 17.10 5.42 -8.67
N THR A 157 17.91 4.61 -7.99
CA THR A 157 17.50 3.26 -7.58
C THR A 157 16.46 3.32 -6.45
N GLU A 158 15.82 2.20 -6.13
CA GLU A 158 14.90 2.10 -4.99
C GLU A 158 15.57 2.51 -3.68
N GLY A 159 16.74 1.96 -3.41
CA GLY A 159 17.50 2.24 -2.19
C GLY A 159 17.91 3.70 -2.08
N GLN A 160 18.39 4.31 -3.17
CA GLN A 160 18.72 5.75 -3.20
C GLN A 160 17.48 6.63 -2.95
N PHE A 161 16.35 6.31 -3.58
CA PHE A 161 15.12 7.07 -3.41
C PHE A 161 14.61 7.01 -1.96
N LEU A 162 14.65 5.83 -1.34
CA LEU A 162 14.28 5.63 0.07
C LEU A 162 15.27 6.30 1.03
N TYR A 163 16.56 6.25 0.72
CA TYR A 163 17.60 6.94 1.48
C TYR A 163 17.37 8.45 1.49
N ASP A 164 17.28 9.07 0.30
CA ASP A 164 17.13 10.52 0.19
C ASP A 164 15.81 10.99 0.80
N LEU A 165 14.73 10.19 0.69
CA LEU A 165 13.45 10.49 1.34
C LEU A 165 13.58 10.55 2.85
N ALA A 166 14.16 9.51 3.46
CA ALA A 166 14.34 9.42 4.91
C ALA A 166 15.30 10.50 5.43
N ASP A 167 16.42 10.74 4.73
CA ASP A 167 17.41 11.77 5.09
C ASP A 167 16.80 13.18 5.09
N ARG A 168 15.98 13.49 4.08
CA ARG A 168 15.39 14.84 3.92
C ARG A 168 14.19 15.12 4.82
N THR A 169 13.49 14.10 5.29
CA THR A 169 12.22 14.25 6.02
C THR A 169 12.27 13.72 7.45
N GLY A 170 13.22 12.83 7.77
CA GLY A 170 13.25 12.09 9.02
C GLY A 170 12.11 11.07 9.15
N VAL A 171 11.38 10.76 8.07
CA VAL A 171 10.33 9.73 8.09
C VAL A 171 10.95 8.37 8.37
N ARG A 172 10.20 7.50 9.05
CA ARG A 172 10.61 6.10 9.23
C ARG A 172 10.29 5.30 7.97
N LEU A 173 10.91 4.14 7.81
CA LEU A 173 10.67 3.26 6.68
C LEU A 173 10.02 1.96 7.13
N LEU A 174 8.92 1.58 6.49
CA LEU A 174 8.41 0.23 6.47
C LEU A 174 9.00 -0.45 5.24
N ILE A 175 9.83 -1.48 5.42
CA ILE A 175 10.43 -2.19 4.29
C ILE A 175 9.68 -3.48 4.05
N ASP A 176 9.03 -3.62 2.92
CA ASP A 176 8.44 -4.87 2.49
C ASP A 176 9.42 -5.64 1.60
N VAL A 177 9.91 -6.76 2.12
CA VAL A 177 10.83 -7.64 1.40
C VAL A 177 10.13 -8.50 0.33
N ALA A 178 8.82 -8.72 0.45
CA ALA A 178 8.02 -9.32 -0.62
C ALA A 178 7.89 -8.35 -1.80
N ASN A 179 7.74 -7.05 -1.54
CA ASN A 179 7.78 -6.03 -2.58
C ASN A 179 9.15 -5.95 -3.28
N LEU A 180 10.26 -6.08 -2.55
CA LEU A 180 11.59 -6.19 -3.17
C LEU A 180 11.71 -7.42 -4.08
N HIS A 181 11.15 -8.57 -3.68
CA HIS A 181 11.12 -9.76 -4.52
C HIS A 181 10.27 -9.55 -5.77
N THR A 182 9.09 -8.94 -5.61
CA THR A 182 8.19 -8.62 -6.71
C THR A 182 8.87 -7.70 -7.73
N ASN A 183 9.57 -6.67 -7.25
CA ASN A 183 10.31 -5.73 -8.09
C ASN A 183 11.50 -6.41 -8.79
N HIS A 184 12.15 -7.39 -8.15
CA HIS A 184 13.16 -8.22 -8.81
C HIS A 184 12.60 -8.99 -9.99
N VAL A 185 11.51 -9.74 -9.79
CA VAL A 185 10.93 -10.59 -10.86
C VAL A 185 10.33 -9.73 -11.97
N ASN A 186 9.60 -8.66 -11.62
CA ASN A 186 8.85 -7.87 -12.60
C ASN A 186 9.71 -6.84 -13.34
N ARG A 187 10.74 -6.29 -12.70
CA ARG A 187 11.53 -5.15 -13.20
C ARG A 187 13.02 -5.43 -13.32
N GLY A 188 13.50 -6.60 -12.87
CA GLY A 188 14.92 -6.97 -12.91
C GLY A 188 15.77 -6.22 -11.89
N GLU A 189 15.14 -5.63 -10.86
CA GLU A 189 15.87 -4.91 -9.80
C GLU A 189 16.62 -5.90 -8.89
N ASP A 190 17.75 -5.50 -8.33
CA ASP A 190 18.54 -6.36 -7.43
C ASP A 190 18.18 -6.04 -5.96
N PRO A 191 17.51 -6.94 -5.22
CA PRO A 191 17.18 -6.74 -3.82
C PRO A 191 18.41 -6.50 -2.96
N ALA A 192 19.52 -7.20 -3.22
CA ALA A 192 20.74 -7.06 -2.42
C ALA A 192 21.37 -5.66 -2.57
N LYS A 193 21.24 -5.07 -3.77
CA LYS A 193 21.63 -3.68 -4.04
C LYS A 193 20.71 -2.70 -3.34
N ALA A 194 19.39 -2.86 -3.44
CA ALA A 194 18.43 -2.02 -2.73
C ALA A 194 18.73 -2.01 -1.22
N LEU A 195 18.88 -3.19 -0.62
CA LEU A 195 19.24 -3.36 0.80
C LEU A 195 20.61 -2.76 1.18
N ALA A 196 21.54 -2.59 0.23
CA ALA A 196 22.85 -1.97 0.48
C ALA A 196 22.80 -0.45 0.53
N GLU A 197 21.79 0.14 -0.12
CA GLU A 197 21.60 1.58 -0.22
C GLU A 197 20.60 2.10 0.82
N LEU A 198 19.84 1.22 1.49
CA LEU A 198 18.85 1.60 2.51
C LEU A 198 19.48 2.25 3.76
N PRO A 199 18.84 3.29 4.33
CA PRO A 199 19.16 3.83 5.65
C PRO A 199 18.58 2.90 6.74
N VAL A 200 19.29 1.83 7.08
CA VAL A 200 18.79 0.75 7.96
C VAL A 200 18.36 1.24 9.36
N GLU A 201 18.90 2.36 9.84
CA GLU A 201 18.52 3.04 11.07
C GLU A 201 17.14 3.71 11.02
N ALA A 202 16.63 4.00 9.82
CA ALA A 202 15.31 4.58 9.59
C ALA A 202 14.19 3.54 9.63
N ILE A 203 14.52 2.25 9.55
CA ILE A 203 13.52 1.16 9.52
C ILE A 203 12.69 1.17 10.82
N ALA A 204 11.37 1.28 10.67
CA ALA A 204 10.41 1.05 11.73
C ALA A 204 10.17 -0.45 11.90
N TYR A 205 9.70 -1.12 10.86
CA TYR A 205 9.54 -2.57 10.82
C TYR A 205 9.54 -3.07 9.38
N VAL A 206 9.40 -4.39 9.22
CA VAL A 206 9.51 -5.07 7.94
C VAL A 206 8.24 -5.87 7.66
N HIS A 207 7.73 -5.80 6.44
CA HIS A 207 6.67 -6.67 5.94
C HIS A 207 7.25 -7.89 5.23
N VAL A 208 6.56 -9.02 5.43
CA VAL A 208 6.83 -10.28 4.78
C VAL A 208 5.49 -10.85 4.34
N ALA A 209 5.35 -11.07 3.04
CA ALA A 209 4.16 -11.66 2.46
C ALA A 209 4.51 -12.73 1.44
N GLY A 210 3.50 -13.51 1.04
CA GLY A 210 3.62 -14.44 -0.07
C GLY A 210 2.83 -13.99 -1.29
N GLY A 211 3.25 -14.48 -2.45
CA GLY A 211 2.67 -14.15 -3.74
C GLY A 211 2.76 -15.34 -4.69
N ILE A 212 2.38 -15.10 -5.95
CA ILE A 212 2.38 -16.13 -6.98
C ILE A 212 2.84 -15.57 -8.31
N GLU A 213 3.66 -16.34 -9.03
CA GLU A 213 3.98 -16.04 -10.42
C GLU A 213 2.89 -16.58 -11.35
N ARG A 214 2.38 -15.73 -12.25
CA ARG A 214 1.47 -16.11 -13.33
C ARG A 214 1.94 -15.43 -14.62
N ASP A 215 2.04 -16.21 -15.68
CA ASP A 215 2.43 -15.73 -17.01
C ASP A 215 3.74 -14.90 -17.03
N GLY A 216 4.73 -15.28 -16.21
CA GLY A 216 6.02 -14.57 -16.11
C GLY A 216 5.95 -13.24 -15.34
N VAL A 217 4.87 -13.03 -14.59
CA VAL A 217 4.64 -11.84 -13.77
C VAL A 217 4.42 -12.29 -12.34
N TRP A 218 5.19 -11.73 -11.40
CA TRP A 218 4.94 -11.94 -9.98
C TRP A 218 3.76 -11.07 -9.54
N HIS A 219 2.75 -11.73 -9.00
CA HIS A 219 1.60 -11.09 -8.38
C HIS A 219 1.79 -11.15 -6.87
N ASP A 220 1.94 -9.96 -6.30
CA ASP A 220 1.96 -9.76 -4.87
C ASP A 220 0.52 -9.76 -4.34
N THR A 221 0.05 -10.94 -3.93
CA THR A 221 -1.36 -11.16 -3.58
C THR A 221 -1.60 -11.22 -2.08
N HIS A 222 -0.55 -11.41 -1.28
CA HIS A 222 -0.61 -11.61 0.16
C HIS A 222 -1.59 -12.73 0.55
N ALA A 223 -1.71 -13.75 -0.30
CA ALA A 223 -2.72 -14.81 -0.20
C ALA A 223 -2.12 -16.21 -0.30
N HIS A 224 -0.80 -16.27 -0.39
CA HIS A 224 -0.02 -17.49 -0.56
C HIS A 224 1.04 -17.56 0.54
N PRO A 225 1.52 -18.76 0.90
CA PRO A 225 2.61 -18.92 1.86
C PRO A 225 3.85 -18.12 1.47
N VAL A 226 4.60 -17.63 2.46
CA VAL A 226 5.85 -16.90 2.24
C VAL A 226 6.88 -17.80 1.54
N PRO A 227 7.34 -17.44 0.32
CA PRO A 227 8.31 -18.25 -0.40
C PRO A 227 9.71 -18.13 0.20
N ALA A 228 10.54 -19.17 -0.02
CA ALA A 228 11.92 -19.19 0.46
C ALA A 228 12.76 -17.99 -0.05
N THR A 229 12.48 -17.52 -1.27
CA THR A 229 13.15 -16.35 -1.88
C THR A 229 12.93 -15.08 -1.08
N VAL A 230 11.72 -14.86 -0.55
CA VAL A 230 11.42 -13.71 0.31
C VAL A 230 12.10 -13.86 1.68
N LEU A 231 12.11 -15.07 2.26
CA LEU A 231 12.84 -15.34 3.49
C LEU A 231 14.36 -15.16 3.34
N ASP A 232 14.92 -15.41 2.16
CA ASP A 232 16.33 -15.17 1.86
C ASP A 232 16.65 -13.66 1.83
N ILE A 233 15.77 -12.83 1.26
CA ILE A 233 15.90 -11.36 1.31
C ILE A 233 15.80 -10.86 2.75
N LEU A 234 14.85 -11.38 3.54
CA LEU A 234 14.75 -11.08 4.97
C LEU A 234 16.03 -11.46 5.71
N THR A 235 16.61 -12.62 5.38
CA THR A 235 17.87 -13.10 5.97
C THR A 235 19.03 -12.15 5.63
N ASP A 236 19.10 -11.62 4.40
CA ASP A 236 20.10 -10.63 4.00
C ASP A 236 19.92 -9.31 4.78
N LEU A 237 18.70 -8.78 4.84
CA LEU A 237 18.40 -7.58 5.64
C LEU A 237 18.79 -7.77 7.11
N ALA A 238 18.41 -8.92 7.70
CA ALA A 238 18.74 -9.26 9.08
C ALA A 238 20.25 -9.45 9.32
N SER A 239 21.04 -9.72 8.28
CA SER A 239 22.50 -9.77 8.39
C SER A 239 23.16 -8.38 8.50
N ARG A 240 22.44 -7.34 8.08
CA ARG A 240 22.89 -5.94 8.05
C ARG A 240 22.41 -5.17 9.28
N VAL A 241 21.19 -5.45 9.74
CA VAL A 241 20.56 -4.80 10.88
C VAL A 241 19.69 -5.79 11.65
N SER A 242 19.47 -5.55 12.94
CA SER A 242 18.37 -6.19 13.65
C SER A 242 17.12 -5.32 13.47
N PRO A 243 16.17 -5.67 12.56
CA PRO A 243 14.97 -4.87 12.38
C PRO A 243 14.20 -4.78 13.71
N PRO A 244 13.55 -3.64 14.02
CA PRO A 244 12.80 -3.51 15.28
C PRO A 244 11.58 -4.44 15.33
N GLY A 245 10.95 -4.70 14.19
CA GLY A 245 9.84 -5.64 14.05
C GLY A 245 9.76 -6.26 12.66
N VAL A 246 9.14 -7.44 12.58
CA VAL A 246 8.80 -8.10 11.30
C VAL A 246 7.37 -8.63 11.37
N LEU A 247 6.54 -8.28 10.40
CA LEU A 247 5.14 -8.67 10.33
C LEU A 247 4.91 -9.64 9.18
N LEU A 248 4.18 -10.72 9.45
CA LEU A 248 3.56 -11.54 8.41
C LEU A 248 2.29 -10.85 7.91
N GLU A 249 2.23 -10.56 6.62
CA GLU A 249 1.02 -10.06 5.97
C GLU A 249 0.27 -11.18 5.23
N ARG A 250 -1.03 -11.26 5.52
CA ARG A 250 -1.98 -12.19 4.90
C ARG A 250 -3.30 -11.46 4.73
N ASP A 251 -3.70 -11.19 3.49
CA ASP A 251 -4.88 -10.39 3.13
C ASP A 251 -6.05 -11.19 2.61
N ASP A 252 -5.78 -12.40 2.12
CA ASP A 252 -6.79 -13.27 1.53
C ASP A 252 -6.36 -14.74 1.66
N ASN A 253 -7.26 -15.66 1.30
CA ASN A 253 -7.02 -17.11 1.33
C ASN A 253 -6.39 -17.54 2.67
N PHE A 254 -7.06 -17.18 3.75
CA PHE A 254 -6.61 -17.39 5.12
C PHE A 254 -6.52 -18.89 5.43
N PRO A 255 -5.32 -19.43 5.72
CA PRO A 255 -5.17 -20.84 6.06
C PRO A 255 -5.55 -21.09 7.52
N GLU A 256 -5.49 -22.36 7.93
CA GLU A 256 -5.69 -22.73 9.32
C GLU A 256 -4.65 -22.05 10.24
N PRO A 257 -4.99 -21.70 11.51
CA PRO A 257 -4.09 -20.96 12.40
C PRO A 257 -2.71 -21.58 12.57
N ALA A 258 -2.63 -22.92 12.62
CA ALA A 258 -1.38 -23.64 12.75
C ALA A 258 -0.43 -23.45 11.55
N GLU A 259 -0.95 -23.10 10.36
CA GLU A 259 -0.13 -22.75 9.20
C GLU A 259 0.48 -21.37 9.34
N LEU A 260 -0.31 -20.38 9.79
CA LEU A 260 0.20 -19.04 10.10
C LEU A 260 1.30 -19.09 11.16
N GLU A 261 1.12 -19.88 12.22
CA GLU A 261 2.15 -20.09 13.24
C GLU A 261 3.46 -20.65 12.65
N ARG A 262 3.40 -21.61 11.73
CA ARG A 262 4.58 -22.14 11.05
C ARG A 262 5.26 -21.09 10.16
N GLU A 263 4.49 -20.22 9.51
CA GLU A 263 5.06 -19.11 8.73
C GLU A 263 5.79 -18.10 9.64
N LEU A 264 5.24 -17.78 10.81
CA LEU A 264 5.90 -16.94 11.81
C LEU A 264 7.19 -17.59 12.35
N GLU A 265 7.18 -18.91 12.58
CA GLU A 265 8.39 -19.67 12.94
C GLU A 265 9.45 -19.61 11.84
N ALA A 266 9.05 -19.71 10.56
CA ALA A 266 9.95 -19.59 9.43
C ALA A 266 10.60 -18.20 9.33
N ILE A 267 9.82 -17.15 9.58
CA ILE A 267 10.30 -15.76 9.68
C ILE A 267 11.34 -15.62 10.81
N GLN A 268 11.04 -16.13 12.00
CA GLN A 268 11.97 -16.15 13.13
C GLN A 268 13.27 -16.92 12.81
N GLY A 269 13.15 -18.04 12.10
CA GLY A 269 14.28 -18.81 11.59
C GLY A 269 15.16 -18.01 10.61
N ALA A 270 14.56 -17.25 9.70
CA ALA A 270 15.26 -16.38 8.76
C ALA A 270 16.02 -15.25 9.49
N LEU A 271 15.39 -14.60 10.46
CA LEU A 271 16.02 -13.58 11.30
C LEU A 271 17.25 -14.13 12.05
N THR A 272 17.08 -15.29 12.70
CA THR A 272 18.17 -15.95 13.44
C THR A 272 19.36 -16.28 12.53
N LYS A 273 19.08 -16.79 11.32
CA LYS A 273 20.12 -17.05 10.30
C LYS A 273 20.83 -15.76 9.89
N GLY A 274 20.08 -14.67 9.68
CA GLY A 274 20.63 -13.36 9.30
C GLY A 274 21.57 -12.81 10.37
N TRP A 275 21.14 -12.77 11.63
CA TRP A 275 21.96 -12.30 12.74
C TRP A 275 23.24 -13.12 12.93
N ALA A 276 23.18 -14.45 12.72
CA ALA A 276 24.37 -15.30 12.75
C ALA A 276 25.37 -14.97 11.61
N ARG A 277 24.87 -14.59 10.42
CA ARG A 277 25.72 -14.14 9.29
C ARG A 277 26.34 -12.76 9.56
N GLY A 278 25.57 -11.83 10.12
CA GLY A 278 26.05 -10.47 10.44
C GLY A 278 27.16 -10.49 11.51
N THR A 279 27.00 -11.28 12.56
CA THR A 279 27.99 -11.42 13.64
C THR A 279 29.30 -12.06 13.17
N THR A 280 29.23 -13.08 12.32
CA THR A 280 30.41 -13.73 11.73
C THR A 280 31.16 -12.82 10.76
N SER A 281 30.43 -12.08 9.90
CA SER A 281 30.99 -11.06 9.00
C SER A 281 31.64 -9.90 9.76
N GLY A 282 30.98 -9.39 10.81
CA GLY A 282 31.51 -8.35 11.68
C GLY A 282 32.79 -8.77 12.41
N ALA A 283 32.84 -10.01 12.90
CA ALA A 283 34.04 -10.57 13.55
C ALA A 283 35.20 -10.78 12.57
N ALA A 284 34.93 -11.21 11.32
CA ALA A 284 35.92 -11.33 10.27
C ALA A 284 36.46 -9.96 9.81
N SER A 285 35.58 -8.97 9.66
CA SER A 285 35.93 -7.58 9.32
C SER A 285 36.73 -6.91 10.43
N LEU A 286 36.38 -7.13 11.71
CA LEU A 286 37.20 -6.67 12.84
C LEU A 286 38.58 -7.32 12.81
N ARG A 287 38.69 -8.64 12.61
CA ARG A 287 39.97 -9.34 12.53
C ARG A 287 40.83 -8.85 11.35
N ALA A 288 40.22 -8.58 10.20
CA ALA A 288 40.91 -8.01 9.04
C ALA A 288 41.39 -6.57 9.31
N ARG A 289 40.57 -5.74 9.97
CA ARG A 289 40.95 -4.38 10.40
C ARG A 289 42.03 -4.39 11.49
N THR A 290 42.02 -5.33 12.43
CA THR A 290 43.08 -5.50 13.43
C THR A 290 44.38 -5.92 12.74
N LYS A 291 44.33 -6.85 11.78
CA LYS A 291 45.51 -7.28 11.00
C LYS A 291 46.09 -6.13 10.17
N ALA A 292 45.25 -5.37 9.46
CA ALA A 292 45.66 -4.20 8.67
C ALA A 292 46.20 -3.06 9.57
N ARG A 293 45.64 -2.87 10.77
CA ARG A 293 46.14 -1.90 11.76
C ARG A 293 47.49 -2.30 12.34
N THR A 294 47.73 -3.61 12.54
CA THR A 294 49.04 -4.12 12.98
C THR A 294 50.11 -3.91 11.88
N GLU A 295 49.74 -4.03 10.60
CA GLU A 295 50.63 -3.75 9.46
C GLU A 295 50.85 -2.23 9.25
N THR A 296 49.86 -1.40 9.56
CA THR A 296 49.96 0.07 9.42
C THR A 296 50.69 0.75 10.59
N GLU A 297 50.57 0.20 11.82
CA GLU A 297 51.31 0.69 13.00
C GLU A 297 52.81 0.34 12.91
N ALA A 298 53.20 -0.67 12.12
CA ALA A 298 54.60 -0.93 11.76
C ALA A 298 55.18 0.11 10.77
N LEU A 299 54.34 0.84 10.03
CA LEU A 299 54.76 1.89 9.08
C LEU A 299 54.66 3.33 9.63
N ARG A 300 53.94 3.56 10.74
CA ARG A 300 53.65 4.92 11.29
C ARG A 300 54.57 5.37 12.42
N ALA A 301 55.74 4.76 12.60
CA ALA A 301 56.78 5.23 13.54
C ALA A 301 57.54 6.50 13.07
N ALA A 302 57.01 7.25 12.09
CA ALA A 302 57.55 8.55 11.67
C ALA A 302 56.41 9.46 11.18
N GLY A 303 55.96 10.41 12.01
CA GLY A 303 55.02 11.45 11.61
C GLY A 303 54.25 12.07 12.77
N SER A 304 54.51 13.35 13.04
CA SER A 304 53.87 14.17 14.08
C SER A 304 52.38 14.46 13.79
N PRO A 305 51.55 14.75 14.81
CA PRO A 305 50.10 14.83 14.64
C PRO A 305 49.62 16.22 14.19
N GLU A 306 48.79 16.25 13.16
CA GLU A 306 47.99 17.42 12.75
C GLU A 306 46.63 17.45 13.47
N THR A 307 46.18 18.66 13.78
CA THR A 307 45.03 19.01 14.61
C THR A 307 43.67 18.79 13.92
N ALA A 308 42.73 18.17 14.64
CA ALA A 308 41.35 17.97 14.23
C ALA A 308 40.54 19.28 14.23
N SER A 309 39.79 19.52 13.16
CA SER A 309 38.84 20.63 13.04
C SER A 309 37.41 20.17 13.38
N ALA A 310 36.70 21.00 14.15
CA ALA A 310 35.35 20.75 14.69
C ALA A 310 34.23 20.87 13.63
N PRO A 311 33.04 20.29 13.87
CA PRO A 311 31.96 20.26 12.89
C PRO A 311 31.29 21.62 12.72
N ARG A 312 31.15 22.06 11.46
CA ARG A 312 30.41 23.26 11.07
C ARG A 312 28.90 22.97 11.10
N THR A 313 28.16 23.79 11.84
CA THR A 313 26.70 23.84 11.83
C THR A 313 26.19 24.37 10.48
N THR A 314 25.45 23.56 9.75
CA THR A 314 24.80 23.96 8.49
C THR A 314 23.49 24.68 8.79
N ARG A 315 23.34 25.90 8.26
CA ARG A 315 22.05 26.63 8.23
C ARG A 315 21.02 25.84 7.41
N PRO A 316 19.72 25.87 7.76
CA PRO A 316 18.68 25.29 6.90
C PRO A 316 18.66 26.01 5.56
N VAL A 317 18.76 25.24 4.47
CA VAL A 317 18.50 25.72 3.12
C VAL A 317 16.98 25.99 3.01
N PRO A 318 16.54 27.14 2.47
CA PRO A 318 15.11 27.36 2.25
C PRO A 318 14.55 26.23 1.36
N ALA A 319 13.35 25.74 1.71
CA ALA A 319 12.70 24.70 0.93
C ALA A 319 12.58 25.15 -0.54
N PRO A 320 12.94 24.29 -1.52
CA PRO A 320 12.79 24.62 -2.93
C PRO A 320 11.33 24.92 -3.23
N ASP A 321 11.09 25.83 -4.19
CA ASP A 321 9.77 26.03 -4.76
C ASP A 321 9.37 24.75 -5.51
N THR A 322 8.49 23.97 -4.91
CA THR A 322 8.03 22.67 -5.40
C THR A 322 6.92 22.80 -6.44
N ASP A 323 6.34 23.98 -6.65
CA ASP A 323 5.18 24.15 -7.53
C ASP A 323 5.46 23.74 -8.99
N PRO A 324 6.61 24.08 -9.62
CA PRO A 324 6.92 23.59 -10.97
C PRO A 324 7.12 22.07 -11.04
N ALA A 325 7.76 21.47 -10.03
CA ALA A 325 7.95 20.02 -9.95
C ALA A 325 6.61 19.30 -9.78
N ARG A 326 5.74 19.84 -8.91
CA ARG A 326 4.38 19.39 -8.66
C ARG A 326 3.53 19.42 -9.93
N GLN A 327 3.60 20.51 -10.70
CA GLN A 327 2.88 20.63 -11.97
C GLN A 327 3.32 19.56 -12.99
N ARG A 328 4.63 19.29 -13.11
CA ARG A 328 5.14 18.25 -14.02
C ARG A 328 4.75 16.85 -13.58
N LEU A 329 4.86 16.56 -12.29
CA LEU A 329 4.42 15.29 -11.71
C LEU A 329 2.93 15.08 -11.93
N ALA A 330 2.10 16.11 -11.68
CA ALA A 330 0.65 16.02 -11.86
C ALA A 330 0.27 15.61 -13.28
N LEU A 331 0.91 16.22 -14.30
CA LEU A 331 0.68 15.87 -15.70
C LEU A 331 1.09 14.42 -16.01
N ALA A 332 2.25 13.98 -15.51
CA ALA A 332 2.75 12.62 -15.71
C ALA A 332 1.83 11.56 -15.08
N GLU A 333 1.45 11.73 -13.80
CA GLU A 333 0.54 10.85 -13.08
C GLU A 333 -0.85 10.82 -13.71
N THR A 334 -1.40 11.98 -14.08
CA THR A 334 -2.72 12.07 -14.74
C THR A 334 -2.72 11.33 -16.07
N THR A 335 -1.65 11.46 -16.83
CA THR A 335 -1.50 10.83 -18.14
C THR A 335 -1.39 9.30 -18.00
N LEU A 336 -0.59 8.81 -17.05
CA LEU A 336 -0.50 7.38 -16.75
C LEU A 336 -1.84 6.83 -16.24
N LEU A 337 -2.46 7.49 -15.26
CA LEU A 337 -3.69 7.01 -14.66
C LEU A 337 -4.84 6.98 -15.67
N SER A 338 -4.96 8.01 -16.52
CA SER A 338 -5.94 8.02 -17.61
C SER A 338 -5.79 6.81 -18.54
N ALA A 339 -4.56 6.41 -18.86
CA ALA A 339 -4.32 5.24 -19.70
C ALA A 339 -4.71 3.92 -19.01
N LEU A 340 -4.54 3.86 -17.68
CA LEU A 340 -4.86 2.68 -16.88
C LEU A 340 -6.37 2.51 -16.63
N VAL A 341 -7.11 3.60 -16.41
CA VAL A 341 -8.51 3.52 -15.94
C VAL A 341 -9.56 4.19 -16.83
N ALA A 342 -9.13 4.98 -17.82
CA ALA A 342 -10.03 5.74 -18.70
C ALA A 342 -9.87 5.38 -20.19
N GLY A 343 -9.06 4.38 -20.53
CA GLY A 343 -8.88 3.90 -21.90
C GLY A 343 -8.16 4.88 -22.83
N THR A 344 -7.42 5.87 -22.29
CA THR A 344 -6.60 6.75 -23.13
C THR A 344 -5.37 6.02 -23.68
N PRO A 345 -4.73 6.52 -24.76
CA PRO A 345 -3.53 5.90 -25.29
C PRO A 345 -2.42 5.77 -24.24
N VAL A 346 -1.62 4.69 -24.35
CA VAL A 346 -0.44 4.47 -23.52
C VAL A 346 0.56 5.62 -23.72
N PRO A 347 1.04 6.27 -22.65
CA PRO A 347 2.01 7.36 -22.76
C PRO A 347 3.37 6.87 -23.28
N ASP A 348 4.13 7.78 -23.89
CA ASP A 348 5.45 7.47 -24.44
C ASP A 348 6.42 6.97 -23.36
N GLY A 349 7.27 6.02 -23.74
CA GLY A 349 8.28 5.41 -22.85
C GLY A 349 7.78 4.26 -21.97
N PHE A 350 6.47 4.04 -21.86
CA PHE A 350 5.92 2.91 -21.12
C PHE A 350 5.80 1.64 -21.96
N ASP A 351 6.02 0.49 -21.31
CA ASP A 351 5.72 -0.82 -21.88
C ASP A 351 4.20 -1.04 -21.96
N ARG A 352 3.67 -1.11 -23.19
CA ARG A 352 2.24 -1.28 -23.46
C ARG A 352 1.66 -2.59 -22.91
N VAL A 353 2.45 -3.66 -22.92
CA VAL A 353 2.01 -4.98 -22.43
C VAL A 353 1.89 -4.93 -20.91
N ARG A 354 2.90 -4.40 -20.22
CA ARG A 354 2.88 -4.24 -18.76
C ARG A 354 1.77 -3.30 -18.29
N LEU A 355 1.52 -2.19 -18.99
CA LEU A 355 0.38 -1.32 -18.70
C LEU A 355 -0.96 -2.03 -18.90
N GLY A 356 -1.10 -2.85 -19.95
CA GLY A 356 -2.28 -3.68 -20.14
C GLY A 356 -2.50 -4.69 -19.01
N VAL A 357 -1.43 -5.28 -18.47
CA VAL A 357 -1.49 -6.17 -17.29
C VAL A 357 -1.93 -5.37 -16.06
N GLN A 358 -1.33 -4.22 -15.79
CA GLN A 358 -1.70 -3.34 -14.68
C GLN A 358 -3.17 -2.92 -14.75
N ALA A 359 -3.63 -2.43 -15.91
CA ALA A 359 -5.02 -2.00 -16.10
C ALA A 359 -6.02 -3.14 -15.83
N ARG A 360 -5.73 -4.37 -16.30
CA ARG A 360 -6.56 -5.54 -15.99
C ARG A 360 -6.53 -5.88 -14.50
N ALA A 361 -5.37 -5.84 -13.86
CA ALA A 361 -5.23 -6.10 -12.42
C ALA A 361 -6.04 -5.10 -11.59
N LEU A 362 -6.01 -3.80 -11.95
CA LEU A 362 -6.84 -2.77 -11.31
C LEU A 362 -8.34 -3.07 -11.50
N GLY A 363 -8.77 -3.41 -12.71
CA GLY A 363 -10.15 -3.77 -12.99
C GLY A 363 -10.64 -4.97 -12.18
N VAL A 364 -9.81 -6.01 -12.02
CA VAL A 364 -10.10 -7.19 -11.21
C VAL A 364 -10.22 -6.82 -9.73
N LYS A 365 -9.23 -6.09 -9.18
CA LYS A 365 -9.26 -5.64 -7.78
C LYS A 365 -10.51 -4.79 -7.50
N ARG A 366 -10.86 -3.90 -8.41
CA ARG A 366 -12.07 -3.06 -8.32
C ARG A 366 -13.35 -3.90 -8.32
N ALA A 367 -13.44 -4.93 -9.19
CA ALA A 367 -14.57 -5.85 -9.21
C ALA A 367 -14.71 -6.63 -7.88
N ASP A 368 -13.59 -7.06 -7.31
CA ASP A 368 -13.56 -7.83 -6.06
C ASP A 368 -13.97 -6.95 -4.86
N VAL A 369 -13.49 -5.69 -4.81
CA VAL A 369 -13.93 -4.75 -3.76
C VAL A 369 -15.40 -4.37 -3.92
N VAL A 370 -15.88 -4.15 -5.15
CA VAL A 370 -17.31 -3.90 -5.40
C VAL A 370 -18.16 -5.08 -4.95
N ALA A 371 -17.73 -6.32 -5.18
CA ALA A 371 -18.42 -7.51 -4.69
C ALA A 371 -18.49 -7.56 -3.16
N LYS A 372 -17.47 -7.07 -2.44
CA LYS A 372 -17.49 -6.98 -0.97
C LYS A 372 -18.45 -5.89 -0.46
N VAL A 373 -18.54 -4.73 -1.11
CA VAL A 373 -19.40 -3.62 -0.64
C VAL A 373 -20.85 -3.69 -1.14
N ALA A 374 -21.09 -4.48 -2.20
CA ALA A 374 -22.39 -4.71 -2.82
C ALA A 374 -22.51 -6.20 -3.22
N PRO A 375 -22.59 -7.12 -2.23
CA PRO A 375 -22.59 -8.57 -2.47
C PRO A 375 -23.78 -9.06 -3.28
N GLU A 376 -24.87 -8.30 -3.34
CA GLU A 376 -26.04 -8.66 -4.14
C GLU A 376 -25.76 -8.57 -5.65
N LEU A 377 -24.76 -7.79 -6.09
CA LEU A 377 -24.46 -7.66 -7.52
C LEU A 377 -23.92 -8.97 -8.13
N PRO A 378 -22.92 -9.66 -7.53
CA PRO A 378 -22.55 -11.01 -7.93
C PRO A 378 -23.71 -12.01 -7.86
N GLU A 379 -24.59 -11.92 -6.87
CA GLU A 379 -25.74 -12.82 -6.73
C GLU A 379 -26.74 -12.64 -7.90
N ILE A 380 -27.09 -11.40 -8.23
CA ILE A 380 -28.03 -11.05 -9.29
C ILE A 380 -27.46 -11.39 -10.67
N LEU A 381 -26.18 -11.12 -10.91
CA LEU A 381 -25.55 -11.24 -12.22
C LEU A 381 -24.91 -12.62 -12.46
N GLY A 382 -24.73 -13.42 -11.41
CA GLY A 382 -24.09 -14.73 -11.45
C GLY A 382 -22.72 -14.69 -12.14
N GLU A 383 -22.44 -15.67 -12.98
CA GLU A 383 -21.17 -15.80 -13.71
C GLU A 383 -20.85 -14.60 -14.62
N SER A 384 -21.86 -13.83 -15.03
CA SER A 384 -21.68 -12.67 -15.91
C SER A 384 -21.13 -11.42 -15.19
N TYR A 385 -21.18 -11.38 -13.85
CA TYR A 385 -20.76 -10.23 -13.05
C TYR A 385 -19.35 -9.77 -13.41
N ARG A 386 -18.39 -10.70 -13.40
CA ARG A 386 -16.96 -10.33 -13.55
C ARG A 386 -16.67 -9.79 -14.93
N SER A 387 -17.15 -10.45 -15.99
CA SER A 387 -17.00 -9.97 -17.36
C SER A 387 -17.70 -8.63 -17.60
N ALA A 388 -18.91 -8.45 -17.07
CA ALA A 388 -19.66 -7.21 -17.22
C ALA A 388 -18.98 -6.05 -16.50
N PHE A 389 -18.49 -6.28 -15.28
CA PHE A 389 -17.79 -5.27 -14.50
C PHE A 389 -16.48 -4.87 -15.15
N LEU A 390 -15.67 -5.83 -15.63
CA LEU A 390 -14.41 -5.51 -16.31
C LEU A 390 -14.62 -4.71 -17.60
N ALA A 391 -15.66 -5.02 -18.37
CA ALA A 391 -16.03 -4.24 -19.55
C ALA A 391 -16.44 -2.80 -19.19
N TYR A 392 -17.17 -2.62 -18.09
CA TYR A 392 -17.52 -1.30 -17.55
C TYR A 392 -16.27 -0.54 -17.07
N ALA A 393 -15.46 -1.16 -16.22
CA ALA A 393 -14.33 -0.52 -15.55
C ALA A 393 -13.26 -0.02 -16.52
N HIS A 394 -13.15 -0.61 -17.71
CA HIS A 394 -12.17 -0.24 -18.73
C HIS A 394 -12.28 1.21 -19.22
N SER A 395 -13.47 1.80 -19.22
CA SER A 395 -13.73 3.15 -19.73
C SER A 395 -14.49 4.05 -18.75
N HIS A 396 -14.74 3.57 -17.53
CA HIS A 396 -15.46 4.31 -16.50
C HIS A 396 -14.59 4.40 -15.25
N PRO A 397 -13.75 5.44 -15.12
CA PRO A 397 -12.98 5.68 -13.92
C PRO A 397 -13.87 5.79 -12.68
N MET A 398 -13.35 5.36 -11.53
CA MET A 398 -14.04 5.54 -10.26
C MET A 398 -13.95 7.01 -9.82
N THR A 399 -15.09 7.60 -9.43
CA THR A 399 -15.18 9.05 -9.10
C THR A 399 -15.74 9.35 -7.70
N GLY A 400 -16.17 8.35 -6.95
CA GLY A 400 -16.83 8.53 -5.65
C GLY A 400 -16.75 7.34 -4.70
N GLY A 401 -15.68 6.54 -4.82
CA GLY A 401 -15.48 5.31 -4.05
C GLY A 401 -16.37 4.13 -4.46
N TYR A 402 -16.10 2.96 -3.89
CA TYR A 402 -16.65 1.68 -4.36
C TYR A 402 -18.18 1.54 -4.27
N ARG A 403 -18.84 2.15 -3.28
CA ARG A 403 -20.31 2.10 -3.19
C ARG A 403 -20.96 2.89 -4.32
N ARG A 404 -20.40 4.05 -4.65
CA ARG A 404 -20.87 4.85 -5.78
C ARG A 404 -20.60 4.12 -7.09
N ASP A 405 -19.43 3.51 -7.17
CA ASP A 405 -19.00 2.73 -8.31
C ASP A 405 -19.93 1.53 -8.63
N ALA A 406 -20.36 0.81 -7.59
CA ALA A 406 -21.36 -0.24 -7.69
C ALA A 406 -22.68 0.27 -8.30
N LEU A 407 -23.12 1.47 -7.89
CA LEU A 407 -24.34 2.10 -8.41
C LEU A 407 -24.18 2.56 -9.86
N ASP A 408 -23.04 3.15 -10.20
CA ASP A 408 -22.76 3.62 -11.56
C ASP A 408 -22.62 2.42 -12.52
N PHE A 409 -21.96 1.34 -12.10
CA PHE A 409 -21.92 0.07 -12.84
C PHE A 409 -23.32 -0.49 -13.13
N ALA A 410 -24.14 -0.68 -12.08
CA ALA A 410 -25.49 -1.22 -12.23
C ALA A 410 -26.36 -0.31 -13.13
N GLY A 411 -26.23 1.02 -12.97
CA GLY A 411 -26.91 1.99 -13.82
C GLY A 411 -26.50 1.88 -15.28
N GLN A 412 -25.20 1.82 -15.55
CA GLN A 412 -24.66 1.71 -16.90
C GLN A 412 -25.03 0.40 -17.58
N LEU A 413 -25.02 -0.71 -16.84
CA LEU A 413 -25.43 -2.02 -17.35
C LEU A 413 -26.90 -2.00 -17.76
N LEU A 414 -27.77 -1.42 -16.94
CA LEU A 414 -29.21 -1.25 -17.24
C LEU A 414 -29.45 -0.32 -18.44
N LEU A 415 -28.68 0.77 -18.57
CA LEU A 415 -28.75 1.70 -19.70
C LEU A 415 -28.32 1.05 -21.02
N SER A 416 -27.32 0.16 -20.96
CA SER A 416 -26.82 -0.60 -22.10
C SER A 416 -27.72 -1.80 -22.48
N GLY A 417 -28.84 -1.99 -21.76
CA GLY A 417 -29.82 -3.04 -22.03
C GLY A 417 -29.52 -4.40 -21.38
N GLY A 418 -28.48 -4.51 -20.53
CA GLY A 418 -28.14 -5.71 -19.80
C GLY A 418 -28.79 -5.78 -18.40
N PRO A 419 -28.62 -6.91 -17.69
CA PRO A 419 -28.20 -8.22 -18.20
C PRO A 419 -29.22 -8.80 -19.19
N GLU A 420 -28.81 -9.78 -20.02
CA GLU A 420 -29.70 -10.42 -21.02
C GLU A 420 -30.88 -11.14 -20.36
N ASP A 421 -30.63 -11.80 -19.23
CA ASP A 421 -31.66 -12.45 -18.43
C ASP A 421 -32.68 -11.45 -17.86
N ALA A 422 -33.96 -11.73 -18.09
CA ALA A 422 -35.04 -10.80 -17.75
C ALA A 422 -35.30 -10.70 -16.24
N GLU A 423 -35.04 -11.78 -15.50
CA GLU A 423 -35.18 -11.83 -14.05
C GLU A 423 -34.06 -11.05 -13.37
N ALA A 424 -32.81 -11.35 -13.70
CA ALA A 424 -31.63 -10.60 -13.25
C ALA A 424 -31.75 -9.11 -13.59
N ARG A 425 -32.28 -8.75 -14.77
CA ARG A 425 -32.50 -7.35 -15.14
C ARG A 425 -33.55 -6.65 -14.29
N ARG A 426 -34.61 -7.38 -13.91
CA ARG A 426 -35.64 -6.86 -13.00
C ARG A 426 -35.06 -6.65 -11.60
N GLU A 427 -34.32 -7.62 -11.08
CA GLU A 427 -33.69 -7.55 -9.76
C GLU A 427 -32.63 -6.45 -9.69
N LEU A 428 -31.74 -6.35 -10.68
CA LEU A 428 -30.74 -5.28 -10.77
C LEU A 428 -31.42 -3.90 -10.81
N ARG A 429 -32.52 -3.75 -11.55
CA ARG A 429 -33.28 -2.51 -11.61
C ARG A 429 -33.90 -2.16 -10.25
N GLU A 430 -34.41 -3.14 -9.51
CA GLU A 430 -34.95 -2.93 -8.18
C GLU A 430 -33.84 -2.54 -7.19
N TRP A 431 -32.73 -3.28 -7.18
CA TRP A 431 -31.54 -2.99 -6.38
C TRP A 431 -31.03 -1.56 -6.62
N TRP A 432 -30.89 -1.17 -7.90
CA TRP A 432 -30.42 0.15 -8.29
C TRP A 432 -31.40 1.25 -7.85
N LEU A 433 -32.69 1.09 -8.11
CA LEU A 433 -33.70 2.11 -7.77
C LEU A 433 -33.93 2.28 -6.27
N GLU A 434 -33.65 1.26 -5.46
CA GLU A 434 -33.68 1.36 -4.00
C GLU A 434 -32.55 2.25 -3.47
N ARG A 435 -31.38 2.22 -4.13
CA ARG A 435 -30.14 2.88 -3.67
C ARG A 435 -29.82 4.19 -4.40
N SER A 436 -30.35 4.40 -5.61
CA SER A 436 -30.08 5.60 -6.43
C SER A 436 -31.04 6.76 -6.18
N GLY A 437 -32.13 6.55 -5.43
CA GLY A 437 -33.16 7.55 -5.16
C GLY A 437 -33.06 8.19 -3.76
N PRO A 438 -33.61 9.41 -3.56
CA PRO A 438 -33.80 9.95 -2.22
C PRO A 438 -34.93 9.17 -1.53
N VAL A 439 -34.58 8.38 -0.51
CA VAL A 439 -35.43 7.53 0.34
C VAL A 439 -35.80 6.15 -0.27
N PRO A 440 -35.65 5.03 0.49
CA PRO A 440 -36.02 3.69 0.03
C PRO A 440 -37.49 3.59 -0.40
N ARG A 441 -37.77 2.76 -1.41
CA ARG A 441 -39.13 2.51 -1.85
C ARG A 441 -39.85 1.62 -0.84
N SER A 442 -40.98 2.10 -0.30
CA SER A 442 -41.80 1.29 0.60
C SER A 442 -42.21 -0.04 -0.04
N THR A 443 -41.91 -1.15 0.63
CA THR A 443 -42.25 -2.53 0.24
C THR A 443 -43.70 -2.90 0.58
N ARG A 444 -44.46 -2.02 1.23
CA ARG A 444 -45.84 -2.28 1.63
C ARG A 444 -46.74 -2.47 0.39
N PRO A 445 -47.54 -3.56 0.31
CA PRO A 445 -48.40 -3.85 -0.85
C PRO A 445 -49.33 -2.69 -1.24
N ALA A 446 -49.88 -1.99 -0.25
CA ALA A 446 -50.76 -0.84 -0.45
C ALA A 446 -50.07 0.34 -1.15
N VAL A 447 -48.78 0.58 -0.88
CA VAL A 447 -48.01 1.68 -1.48
C VAL A 447 -47.59 1.34 -2.92
N ARG A 448 -47.33 0.05 -3.21
CA ARG A 448 -47.11 -0.45 -4.58
C ARG A 448 -48.38 -0.29 -5.43
N LEU A 449 -49.55 -0.67 -4.89
CA LEU A 449 -50.83 -0.58 -5.57
C LEU A 449 -51.23 0.88 -5.85
N ALA A 450 -51.01 1.78 -4.88
CA ALA A 450 -51.22 3.22 -5.03
C ALA A 450 -50.31 3.86 -6.11
N ARG A 451 -49.07 3.40 -6.27
CA ARG A 451 -48.18 3.90 -7.34
C ARG A 451 -48.54 3.35 -8.73
N ALA A 452 -48.92 2.08 -8.81
CA ALA A 452 -49.36 1.46 -10.06
C ALA A 452 -50.62 2.16 -10.59
N THR A 453 -51.60 2.41 -9.71
CA THR A 453 -52.80 3.20 -10.05
C THR A 453 -52.46 4.64 -10.42
N ARG A 454 -51.50 5.28 -9.75
CA ARG A 454 -51.06 6.65 -10.09
C ARG A 454 -50.36 6.75 -11.45
N ARG A 455 -49.62 5.72 -11.90
CA ARG A 455 -49.05 5.68 -13.26
C ARG A 455 -50.12 5.49 -14.33
N VAL A 456 -51.09 4.61 -14.08
CA VAL A 456 -52.22 4.38 -14.99
C VAL A 456 -53.11 5.63 -15.10
N LEU A 457 -53.28 6.39 -14.02
CA LEU A 457 -54.09 7.62 -14.01
C LEU A 457 -53.38 8.86 -14.58
N LEU A 458 -52.05 8.85 -14.70
CA LEU A 458 -51.26 10.00 -15.19
C LEU A 458 -50.71 9.82 -16.62
N GLY A 459 -51.04 8.73 -17.31
CA GLY A 459 -50.79 8.59 -18.76
C GLY A 459 -49.34 8.79 -19.20
N ARG A 460 -48.38 8.12 -18.55
CA ARG A 460 -47.02 7.92 -19.06
C ARG A 460 -46.60 6.47 -18.93
#